data_AF-G2DXI1-F1
#
_entry.id   AF-G2DXI1-F1
#
_cell.length_a   1.000
_cell.length_b   1.000
_cell.length_c   1.000
_cell.angle_alpha   90.00
_cell.angle_beta   90.00
_cell.angle_gamma   90.00
#
_symmetry.space_group_name_H-M   'P 1'
#
loop_
_entity.id
_entity.type
_entity.pdbx_description
1 polymer ?
#
loop_
_entity_poly.entity_id
_entity_poly.type
_entity_poly.pdbx_seq_one_letter_code
_entity_poly.pdbx_strand_id
1 'polypeptide(L)'
;MSADRAAKPDATTWNRHEALFLDRLKTSLDLEDFTEYNARRESPGKRIWSRARVYQGEKLDRVMVSQYSLKPGRVGLVIFAFPRIEFDIPAFLLHVGGMPPERTLLTLDLAPSSSGMDLSPFCSVAEHHRSALDLPDTPLEWLSAVSSPYMLHCAFKPLDPEGFFAAYQAVVETWVKSYIEPVGRDSDPVSVESRRETILELKKEIFRNDPAFPVFTRAFGETMSNVLAEAAFGGDPGLSIAEAIEPPPPPGSWFNKKLGIGWNADAQDRVHEAPVFIRPMIRRIIEKEASKEGMSLVTVDLVVRCEKKYRGGVDG
;
A
#
# COMPACT_ATOMS: atom_id res chain seq x y z
N MET A 1 2.83 -43.20 15.91
CA MET A 1 1.78 -42.15 15.87
C MET A 1 2.04 -41.17 16.98
N SER A 2 2.79 -40.10 16.70
CA SER A 2 2.88 -38.95 17.61
C SER A 2 2.46 -37.75 16.81
N ALA A 3 1.45 -37.06 17.34
CA ALA A 3 0.69 -36.02 16.70
C ALA A 3 1.62 -34.90 16.19
N ASP A 4 1.68 -34.81 14.87
CA ASP A 4 2.07 -33.63 14.14
C ASP A 4 1.02 -32.54 14.44
N ARG A 5 1.18 -31.85 15.57
CA ARG A 5 0.57 -30.53 15.76
C ARG A 5 1.31 -29.59 14.82
N ALA A 6 1.02 -29.72 13.53
CA ALA A 6 1.32 -28.72 12.53
C ALA A 6 0.69 -27.42 13.05
N ALA A 7 1.53 -26.51 13.55
CA ALA A 7 1.13 -25.17 13.93
C ALA A 7 0.33 -24.60 12.75
N LYS A 8 -0.96 -24.33 12.97
CA LYS A 8 -1.78 -23.61 12.00
C LYS A 8 -1.03 -22.34 11.62
N PRO A 9 -0.91 -21.99 10.33
CA PRO A 9 -0.26 -20.75 9.95
C PRO A 9 -0.95 -19.60 10.68
N ASP A 10 -0.20 -18.53 10.96
CA ASP A 10 -0.51 -17.23 11.60
C ASP A 10 -1.73 -16.47 10.99
N ALA A 11 -2.65 -17.16 10.31
CA ALA A 11 -3.70 -16.72 9.42
C ALA A 11 -4.96 -16.25 10.17
N THR A 12 -4.83 -15.58 11.31
CA THR A 12 -5.99 -15.07 12.07
C THR A 12 -5.97 -13.58 12.34
N THR A 13 -4.82 -12.92 12.26
CA THR A 13 -4.66 -11.49 12.61
C THR A 13 -5.68 -10.59 11.91
N TRP A 14 -5.93 -10.84 10.61
CA TRP A 14 -6.76 -9.97 9.79
C TRP A 14 -8.12 -10.56 9.43
N ASN A 15 -8.47 -11.75 9.93
CA ASN A 15 -9.75 -12.40 9.59
C ASN A 15 -10.96 -11.60 10.06
N ARG A 16 -10.87 -10.96 11.23
CA ARG A 16 -11.94 -10.09 11.74
C ARG A 16 -12.17 -8.89 10.82
N HIS A 17 -11.10 -8.31 10.26
CA HIS A 17 -11.15 -7.16 9.37
C HIS A 17 -11.73 -7.55 8.00
N GLU A 18 -11.23 -8.64 7.41
CA GLU A 18 -11.77 -9.18 6.16
C GLU A 18 -13.24 -9.56 6.28
N ALA A 19 -13.64 -10.26 7.35
CA ALA A 19 -15.02 -10.66 7.57
C ALA A 19 -15.95 -9.44 7.71
N LEU A 20 -15.54 -8.41 8.45
CA LEU A 20 -16.28 -7.16 8.56
C LEU A 20 -16.45 -6.49 7.19
N PHE A 21 -15.37 -6.40 6.41
CA PHE A 21 -15.41 -5.80 5.08
C PHE A 21 -16.43 -6.47 4.17
N LEU A 22 -16.31 -7.80 4.02
CA LEU A 22 -17.16 -8.56 3.13
C LEU A 22 -18.62 -8.56 3.61
N ASP A 23 -18.88 -8.62 4.93
CA ASP A 23 -20.25 -8.52 5.45
C ASP A 23 -20.89 -7.15 5.15
N ARG A 24 -20.13 -6.06 5.26
CA ARG A 24 -20.63 -4.70 4.95
C ARG A 24 -20.87 -4.48 3.46
N LEU A 25 -20.18 -5.21 2.59
CA LEU A 25 -20.31 -5.13 1.14
C LEU A 25 -21.16 -6.23 0.50
N LYS A 26 -21.78 -7.13 1.29
CA LYS A 26 -22.53 -8.27 0.76
C LYS A 26 -23.71 -7.93 -0.16
N THR A 27 -24.23 -6.71 -0.09
CA THR A 27 -25.29 -6.21 -0.98
C THR A 27 -24.73 -5.48 -2.20
N SER A 28 -23.43 -5.18 -2.21
CA SER A 28 -22.73 -4.39 -3.23
C SER A 28 -21.75 -5.23 -4.07
N LEU A 29 -21.46 -6.46 -3.64
CA LEU A 29 -20.53 -7.39 -4.30
C LEU A 29 -21.18 -8.75 -4.51
N ASP A 30 -20.81 -9.43 -5.59
CA ASP A 30 -21.00 -10.87 -5.71
C ASP A 30 -19.91 -11.57 -4.90
N LEU A 31 -20.28 -12.11 -3.73
CA LEU A 31 -19.34 -12.77 -2.83
C LEU A 31 -19.09 -14.25 -3.20
N GLU A 32 -19.94 -14.82 -4.07
CA GLU A 32 -19.86 -16.21 -4.49
C GLU A 32 -19.10 -16.36 -5.82
N ASP A 33 -19.07 -15.30 -6.65
CA ASP A 33 -18.23 -15.21 -7.86
C ASP A 33 -16.99 -14.35 -7.63
N PHE A 34 -15.85 -15.00 -7.40
CA PHE A 34 -14.57 -14.32 -7.20
C PHE A 34 -13.40 -15.09 -7.83
N THR A 35 -12.37 -14.33 -8.21
CA THR A 35 -11.08 -14.90 -8.62
C THR A 35 -10.13 -14.92 -7.42
N GLU A 36 -9.43 -16.05 -7.20
CA GLU A 36 -8.44 -16.17 -6.13
C GLU A 36 -7.05 -16.48 -6.67
N TYR A 37 -6.07 -15.69 -6.22
CA TYR A 37 -4.66 -15.86 -6.50
C TYR A 37 -3.95 -16.28 -5.23
N ASN A 38 -3.24 -17.41 -5.28
CA ASN A 38 -2.48 -17.95 -4.16
C ASN A 38 -1.01 -18.08 -4.52
N ALA A 39 -0.15 -17.56 -3.65
CA ALA A 39 1.29 -17.80 -3.70
C ALA A 39 1.72 -18.46 -2.39
N ARG A 40 2.44 -19.58 -2.47
CA ARG A 40 3.02 -20.25 -1.30
C ARG A 40 4.43 -20.69 -1.63
N ARG A 41 5.35 -20.48 -0.69
CA ARG A 41 6.71 -20.99 -0.76
C ARG A 41 7.08 -21.66 0.55
N GLU A 42 7.65 -22.85 0.43
CA GLU A 42 8.10 -23.66 1.55
C GLU A 42 9.58 -23.99 1.39
N SER A 43 10.32 -23.78 2.46
CA SER A 43 11.72 -24.19 2.59
C SER A 43 11.97 -24.60 4.05
N PRO A 44 13.06 -25.31 4.36
CA PRO A 44 13.37 -25.71 5.73
C PRO A 44 13.30 -24.51 6.70
N GLY A 45 12.41 -24.60 7.69
CA GLY A 45 12.21 -23.56 8.72
C GLY A 45 11.53 -22.26 8.25
N LYS A 46 11.05 -22.16 7.01
CA LYS A 46 10.38 -20.96 6.50
C LYS A 46 9.20 -21.31 5.60
N ARG A 47 8.02 -20.83 5.99
CA ARG A 47 6.79 -20.90 5.21
C ARG A 47 6.25 -19.49 5.02
N ILE A 48 6.03 -19.12 3.77
CA ILE A 48 5.46 -17.83 3.41
C ILE A 48 4.29 -18.04 2.46
N TRP A 49 3.31 -17.15 2.53
CA TRP A 49 2.10 -17.24 1.72
C TRP A 49 1.50 -15.86 1.44
N SER A 50 0.74 -15.78 0.36
CA SER A 50 -0.13 -14.68 -0.01
C SER A 50 -1.41 -15.24 -0.62
N ARG A 51 -2.56 -14.65 -0.30
CA ARG A 51 -3.86 -14.96 -0.88
C ARG A 51 -4.56 -13.65 -1.19
N ALA A 52 -4.83 -13.42 -2.48
CA ALA A 52 -5.62 -12.30 -2.95
C ALA A 52 -6.93 -12.82 -3.57
N ARG A 53 -8.06 -12.28 -3.13
CA ARG A 53 -9.38 -12.50 -3.76
C ARG A 53 -9.83 -11.22 -4.44
N VAL A 54 -10.36 -11.35 -5.63
CA VAL A 54 -10.90 -10.25 -6.42
C VAL A 54 -12.38 -10.48 -6.62
N TYR A 55 -13.17 -9.54 -6.11
CA TYR A 55 -14.62 -9.48 -6.22
C TYR A 55 -15.03 -8.34 -7.15
N GLN A 56 -16.24 -8.43 -7.68
CA GLN A 56 -16.86 -7.38 -8.48
C GLN A 56 -18.31 -7.16 -8.03
N GLY A 57 -18.89 -6.03 -8.42
CA GLY A 57 -20.27 -5.70 -8.13
C GLY A 57 -20.89 -4.77 -9.16
N GLU A 58 -22.11 -4.32 -8.89
CA GLU A 58 -22.80 -3.37 -9.76
C GLU A 58 -22.04 -2.03 -9.83
N LYS A 59 -21.69 -1.45 -8.68
CA LYS A 59 -21.03 -0.14 -8.58
C LYS A 59 -19.52 -0.21 -8.45
N LEU A 60 -18.98 -1.38 -8.13
CA LEU A 60 -17.57 -1.61 -7.86
C LEU A 60 -16.97 -2.49 -8.95
N ASP A 61 -15.94 -1.99 -9.64
CA ASP A 61 -15.33 -2.70 -10.75
C ASP A 61 -14.41 -3.81 -10.27
N ARG A 62 -13.57 -3.50 -9.27
CA ARG A 62 -12.55 -4.41 -8.79
C ARG A 62 -12.29 -4.19 -7.30
N VAL A 63 -12.57 -5.21 -6.51
CA VAL A 63 -12.33 -5.22 -5.07
C VAL A 63 -11.37 -6.35 -4.71
N MET A 64 -10.10 -6.01 -4.57
CA MET A 64 -9.08 -6.96 -4.12
C MET A 64 -9.00 -6.95 -2.61
N VAL A 65 -9.10 -8.13 -1.99
CA VAL A 65 -8.77 -8.39 -0.58
C VAL A 65 -7.59 -9.36 -0.53
N SER A 66 -6.45 -8.89 -0.06
CA SER A 66 -5.19 -9.65 -0.04
C SER A 66 -4.62 -9.77 1.36
N GLN A 67 -4.41 -11.00 1.82
CA GLN A 67 -3.70 -11.29 3.06
C GLN A 67 -2.38 -11.99 2.75
N TYR A 68 -1.35 -11.72 3.56
CA TYR A 68 -0.06 -12.37 3.40
C TYR A 68 0.67 -12.62 4.73
N SER A 69 1.59 -13.59 4.71
CA SER A 69 2.61 -13.81 5.73
C SER A 69 3.96 -14.10 5.07
N LEU A 70 4.97 -13.31 5.40
CA LEU A 70 6.28 -13.33 4.74
C LEU A 70 7.42 -13.86 5.63
N LYS A 71 7.15 -13.96 6.92
CA LYS A 71 7.94 -14.63 7.96
C LYS A 71 7.08 -14.64 9.24
N PRO A 72 7.44 -15.41 10.29
CA PRO A 72 6.72 -15.37 11.56
C PRO A 72 6.53 -13.93 12.07
N GLY A 73 5.29 -13.57 12.45
CA GLY A 73 4.91 -12.23 12.87
C GLY A 73 4.86 -11.14 11.79
N ARG A 74 5.43 -11.37 10.58
CA ARG A 74 5.33 -10.41 9.47
C ARG A 74 4.14 -10.74 8.58
N VAL A 75 3.03 -10.08 8.86
CA VAL A 75 1.73 -10.29 8.21
C VAL A 75 1.15 -8.97 7.72
N GLY A 76 0.19 -9.03 6.80
CA GLY A 76 -0.52 -7.85 6.34
C GLY A 76 -1.84 -8.16 5.66
N LEU A 77 -2.65 -7.11 5.56
CA LEU A 77 -3.91 -7.04 4.85
C LEU A 77 -3.86 -5.81 3.92
N VAL A 78 -4.12 -6.06 2.64
CA VAL A 78 -4.21 -5.03 1.61
C VAL A 78 -5.59 -5.13 0.99
N ILE A 79 -6.34 -4.04 0.99
CA ILE A 79 -7.63 -3.95 0.31
C ILE A 79 -7.59 -2.76 -0.62
N PHE A 80 -7.80 -3.02 -1.90
CA PHE A 80 -8.01 -1.97 -2.90
C PHE A 80 -9.38 -2.21 -3.55
N ALA A 81 -10.28 -1.25 -3.41
CA ALA A 81 -11.59 -1.30 -4.01
C ALA A 81 -11.78 -0.10 -4.93
N PHE A 82 -11.83 -0.37 -6.24
CA PHE A 82 -12.01 0.64 -7.26
C PHE A 82 -13.46 0.65 -7.74
N PRO A 83 -14.09 1.83 -7.84
CA PRO A 83 -15.44 1.95 -8.37
C PRO A 83 -15.45 1.70 -9.89
N ARG A 84 -16.63 1.39 -10.43
CA ARG A 84 -16.85 1.56 -11.87
C ARG A 84 -16.88 3.06 -12.16
N ILE A 85 -16.35 3.44 -13.33
CA ILE A 85 -16.16 4.84 -13.71
C ILE A 85 -17.46 5.63 -13.86
N GLU A 86 -18.61 4.96 -13.97
CA GLU A 86 -19.92 5.61 -13.99
C GLU A 86 -20.46 5.96 -12.59
N PHE A 87 -19.76 5.63 -11.50
CA PHE A 87 -20.21 5.97 -10.15
C PHE A 87 -19.16 6.82 -9.43
N ASP A 88 -19.59 7.97 -8.91
CA ASP A 88 -18.75 8.92 -8.18
C ASP A 88 -18.51 8.46 -6.74
N ILE A 89 -17.76 7.37 -6.60
CA ILE A 89 -17.42 6.74 -5.32
C ILE A 89 -15.92 6.92 -5.09
N PRO A 90 -15.44 7.32 -3.90
CA PRO A 90 -14.02 7.33 -3.62
C PRO A 90 -13.49 5.89 -3.57
N ALA A 91 -12.27 5.67 -4.06
CA ALA A 91 -11.63 4.35 -3.97
C ALA A 91 -11.25 4.04 -2.53
N PHE A 92 -11.56 2.82 -2.06
CA PHE A 92 -11.16 2.38 -0.72
C PHE A 92 -9.75 1.82 -0.77
N LEU A 93 -8.85 2.39 0.03
CA LEU A 93 -7.46 1.98 0.09
C LEU A 93 -7.11 1.58 1.52
N LEU A 94 -6.68 0.34 1.71
CA LEU A 94 -6.07 -0.14 2.93
C LEU A 94 -4.76 -0.85 2.59
N HIS A 95 -3.69 -0.46 3.27
CA HIS A 95 -2.51 -1.30 3.44
C HIS A 95 -2.14 -1.27 4.92
N VAL A 96 -2.35 -2.40 5.61
CA VAL A 96 -1.84 -2.61 6.95
C VAL A 96 -0.89 -3.80 6.96
N GLY A 97 0.30 -3.63 7.55
CA GLY A 97 1.30 -4.69 7.58
C GLY A 97 2.48 -4.38 8.47
N GLY A 98 3.57 -5.15 8.31
CA GLY A 98 4.74 -5.04 9.18
C GLY A 98 4.76 -6.17 10.20
N MET A 99 5.07 -5.86 11.46
CA MET A 99 4.95 -6.80 12.58
C MET A 99 3.99 -6.20 13.63
N PRO A 100 2.68 -6.31 13.39
CA PRO A 100 1.69 -5.74 14.31
C PRO A 100 1.64 -6.52 15.64
N PRO A 101 1.28 -5.86 16.76
CA PRO A 101 0.95 -4.43 16.85
C PRO A 101 2.17 -3.50 16.93
N GLU A 102 3.37 -3.98 17.27
CA GLU A 102 4.48 -3.14 17.72
C GLU A 102 5.16 -2.35 16.59
N ARG A 103 5.14 -2.88 15.36
CA ARG A 103 5.76 -2.25 14.18
C ARG A 103 4.81 -2.32 12.99
N THR A 104 3.79 -1.48 13.02
CA THR A 104 2.72 -1.43 12.02
C THR A 104 2.97 -0.34 10.98
N LEU A 105 2.94 -0.73 9.72
CA LEU A 105 2.71 0.17 8.58
C LEU A 105 1.20 0.24 8.37
N LEU A 106 0.65 1.44 8.27
CA LEU A 106 -0.75 1.69 7.95
C LEU A 106 -0.84 2.76 6.87
N THR A 107 -1.67 2.51 5.86
CA THR A 107 -2.37 3.51 5.06
C THR A 107 -3.84 3.11 4.99
N LEU A 108 -4.75 4.03 5.31
CA LEU A 108 -6.20 3.85 5.20
C LEU A 108 -6.82 5.15 4.67
N ASP A 109 -7.49 5.06 3.53
CA ASP A 109 -8.00 6.23 2.82
C ASP A 109 -9.27 5.94 2.01
N LEU A 110 -10.06 6.99 1.79
CA LEU A 110 -11.08 7.08 0.75
C LEU A 110 -10.61 8.08 -0.29
N ALA A 111 -9.84 7.60 -1.28
CA ALA A 111 -9.23 8.43 -2.30
C ALA A 111 -10.30 8.96 -3.28
N PRO A 112 -10.38 10.28 -3.53
CA PRO A 112 -11.41 10.85 -4.39
C PRO A 112 -11.29 10.31 -5.82
N SER A 113 -12.43 10.05 -6.46
CA SER A 113 -12.46 9.64 -7.88
C SER A 113 -12.77 10.80 -8.83
N SER A 114 -13.15 11.96 -8.31
CA SER A 114 -13.42 13.16 -9.10
C SER A 114 -12.91 14.42 -8.40
N SER A 115 -12.63 15.44 -9.20
CA SER A 115 -12.28 16.77 -8.68
C SER A 115 -13.49 17.41 -8.03
N GLY A 116 -13.37 17.80 -6.76
CA GLY A 116 -14.45 18.45 -6.00
C GLY A 116 -15.42 17.49 -5.30
N MET A 117 -15.12 16.18 -5.26
CA MET A 117 -15.87 15.22 -4.45
C MET A 117 -16.00 15.69 -2.99
N ASP A 118 -17.22 15.67 -2.46
CA ASP A 118 -17.47 15.99 -1.05
C ASP A 118 -16.98 14.85 -0.16
N LEU A 119 -15.87 15.07 0.53
CA LEU A 119 -15.28 14.12 1.47
C LEU A 119 -15.60 14.45 2.94
N SER A 120 -16.54 15.37 3.21
CA SER A 120 -16.90 15.76 4.58
C SER A 120 -17.34 14.60 5.49
N PRO A 121 -18.06 13.55 5.01
CA PRO A 121 -18.36 12.39 5.84
C PRO A 121 -17.08 11.64 6.26
N PHE A 122 -16.11 11.52 5.35
CA PHE A 122 -14.85 10.84 5.65
C PHE A 122 -13.94 11.68 6.54
N CYS A 123 -13.87 12.99 6.29
CA CYS A 123 -13.12 13.94 7.11
C CYS A 123 -13.44 13.80 8.60
N SER A 124 -14.73 13.83 8.94
CA SER A 124 -15.19 13.74 10.33
C SER A 124 -14.73 12.44 11.02
N VAL A 125 -14.76 11.33 10.30
CA VAL A 125 -14.31 10.01 10.80
C VAL A 125 -12.79 9.97 10.93
N ALA A 126 -12.08 10.46 9.92
CA ALA A 126 -10.63 10.48 9.90
C ALA A 126 -10.05 11.35 11.02
N GLU A 127 -10.57 12.56 11.24
CA GLU A 127 -10.09 13.46 12.31
C GLU A 127 -10.25 12.82 13.69
N HIS A 128 -11.42 12.22 13.97
CA HIS A 128 -11.68 11.54 15.22
C HIS A 128 -10.67 10.40 15.47
N HIS A 129 -10.49 9.52 14.49
CA HIS A 129 -9.63 8.35 14.63
C HIS A 129 -8.14 8.68 14.55
N ARG A 130 -7.74 9.73 13.82
CA ARG A 130 -6.36 10.22 13.80
C ARG A 130 -5.92 10.61 15.20
N SER A 131 -6.74 11.37 15.92
CA SER A 131 -6.47 11.76 17.30
C SER A 131 -6.50 10.57 18.25
N ALA A 132 -7.47 9.66 18.12
CA ALA A 132 -7.60 8.49 18.99
C ALA A 132 -6.42 7.50 18.86
N LEU A 133 -5.80 7.42 17.68
CA LEU A 133 -4.69 6.51 17.37
C LEU A 133 -3.30 7.18 17.41
N ASP A 134 -3.21 8.46 17.80
CA ASP A 134 -1.96 9.23 17.79
C ASP A 134 -1.24 9.19 16.42
N LEU A 135 -2.02 9.30 15.34
CA LEU A 135 -1.50 9.27 13.98
C LEU A 135 -1.01 10.67 13.55
N PRO A 136 0.06 10.76 12.72
CA PRO A 136 0.52 12.04 12.19
C PRO A 136 -0.57 12.74 11.37
N ASP A 137 -0.59 14.07 11.45
CA ASP A 137 -1.46 14.94 10.64
C ASP A 137 -0.77 15.49 9.38
N THR A 138 0.44 15.00 9.10
CA THR A 138 1.18 15.37 7.88
C THR A 138 0.71 14.53 6.70
N PRO A 139 0.56 15.08 5.48
CA PRO A 139 0.26 14.29 4.31
C PRO A 139 1.38 13.29 3.99
N LEU A 140 1.03 12.16 3.36
CA LEU A 140 2.02 11.32 2.68
C LEU A 140 2.37 11.97 1.34
N GLU A 141 3.47 12.72 1.29
CA GLU A 141 3.89 13.51 0.11
C GLU A 141 3.89 12.73 -1.22
N TRP A 142 4.17 11.42 -1.17
CA TRP A 142 4.23 10.57 -2.36
C TRP A 142 2.88 10.02 -2.82
N LEU A 143 1.80 10.16 -2.03
CA LEU A 143 0.41 9.89 -2.47
C LEU A 143 -0.45 11.14 -2.54
N SER A 144 0.04 12.31 -2.11
CA SER A 144 -0.81 13.48 -1.88
C SER A 144 -1.50 14.00 -3.14
N ALA A 145 -1.02 13.61 -4.34
CA ALA A 145 -1.65 13.95 -5.60
C ALA A 145 -2.94 13.16 -5.89
N VAL A 146 -3.09 11.97 -5.31
CA VAL A 146 -4.16 11.02 -5.63
C VAL A 146 -4.96 10.56 -4.41
N SER A 147 -4.45 10.82 -3.20
CA SER A 147 -5.10 10.49 -1.93
C SER A 147 -5.94 11.63 -1.41
N SER A 148 -6.85 11.33 -0.49
CA SER A 148 -7.54 12.37 0.25
C SER A 148 -6.59 13.11 1.19
N PRO A 149 -6.90 14.36 1.57
CA PRO A 149 -6.17 15.07 2.63
C PRO A 149 -6.38 14.44 4.01
N TYR A 150 -7.30 13.48 4.14
CA TYR A 150 -7.73 12.88 5.40
C TYR A 150 -7.16 11.48 5.64
N MET A 151 -6.25 11.01 4.78
CA MET A 151 -5.64 9.69 4.91
C MET A 151 -5.08 9.43 6.31
N LEU A 152 -5.41 8.27 6.87
CA LEU A 152 -4.84 7.77 8.12
C LEU A 152 -3.59 6.96 7.78
N HIS A 153 -2.45 7.29 8.37
CA HIS A 153 -1.21 6.55 8.10
C HIS A 153 -0.24 6.52 9.27
N CYS A 154 0.61 5.51 9.29
CA CYS A 154 1.82 5.47 10.11
C CYS A 154 2.88 4.56 9.48
N ALA A 155 4.16 4.88 9.72
CA ALA A 155 5.28 4.09 9.23
C ALA A 155 6.00 3.37 10.38
N PHE A 156 5.75 2.07 10.52
CA PHE A 156 6.41 1.16 11.48
C PHE A 156 6.34 1.62 12.94
N LYS A 157 5.16 2.10 13.36
CA LYS A 157 4.89 2.49 14.75
C LYS A 157 4.01 1.44 15.46
N PRO A 158 4.00 1.40 16.80
CA PRO A 158 2.96 0.71 17.53
C PRO A 158 1.58 1.23 17.12
N LEU A 159 0.63 0.32 16.91
CA LEU A 159 -0.75 0.66 16.58
C LEU A 159 -1.68 -0.16 17.46
N ASP A 160 -2.58 0.51 18.19
CA ASP A 160 -3.56 -0.16 19.04
C ASP A 160 -4.52 -1.01 18.19
N PRO A 161 -4.60 -2.34 18.37
CA PRO A 161 -5.42 -3.20 17.54
C PRO A 161 -6.92 -2.90 17.59
N GLU A 162 -7.47 -2.63 18.78
CA GLU A 162 -8.92 -2.40 18.92
C GLU A 162 -9.31 -1.00 18.45
N GLY A 163 -8.51 0.02 18.76
CA GLY A 163 -8.65 1.36 18.19
C GLY A 163 -8.57 1.35 16.66
N PHE A 164 -7.62 0.59 16.09
CA PHE A 164 -7.51 0.44 14.64
C PHE A 164 -8.74 -0.27 14.06
N PHE A 165 -9.21 -1.35 14.69
CA PHE A 165 -10.41 -2.04 14.24
C PHE A 165 -11.64 -1.10 14.25
N ALA A 166 -11.79 -0.27 15.29
CA ALA A 166 -12.86 0.72 15.36
C ALA A 166 -12.75 1.77 14.25
N ALA A 167 -11.54 2.29 13.98
CA ALA A 167 -11.31 3.22 12.87
C ALA A 167 -11.63 2.59 11.53
N TYR A 168 -11.12 1.38 11.28
CA TYR A 168 -11.39 0.61 10.08
C TYR A 168 -12.88 0.39 9.85
N GLN A 169 -13.61 -0.03 10.89
CA GLN A 169 -15.05 -0.21 10.82
C GLN A 169 -15.78 1.08 10.47
N ALA A 170 -15.44 2.20 11.12
CA ALA A 170 -16.07 3.48 10.86
C ALA A 170 -15.83 3.96 9.43
N VAL A 171 -14.62 3.78 8.88
CA VAL A 171 -14.30 4.13 7.50
C VAL A 171 -15.07 3.25 6.50
N VAL A 172 -15.13 1.93 6.71
CA VAL A 172 -15.92 1.03 5.85
C VAL A 172 -17.41 1.37 5.88
N GLU A 173 -17.98 1.60 7.07
CA GLU A 173 -19.39 1.96 7.21
C GLU A 173 -19.71 3.31 6.56
N THR A 174 -18.80 4.28 6.68
CA THR A 174 -18.93 5.59 6.04
C THR A 174 -18.84 5.48 4.53
N TRP A 175 -17.91 4.67 4.02
CA TRP A 175 -17.76 4.39 2.59
C TRP A 175 -19.06 3.83 1.99
N VAL A 176 -19.61 2.80 2.63
CA VAL A 176 -20.84 2.15 2.17
C VAL A 176 -22.03 3.12 2.24
N LYS A 177 -22.32 3.70 3.41
CA LYS A 177 -23.55 4.47 3.63
C LYS A 177 -23.54 5.85 2.98
N SER A 178 -22.38 6.50 2.91
CA SER A 178 -22.29 7.89 2.44
C SER A 178 -21.93 8.00 0.97
N TYR A 179 -21.32 6.97 0.38
CA TYR A 179 -20.83 7.04 -1.00
C TYR A 179 -21.37 5.91 -1.89
N ILE A 180 -21.37 4.65 -1.45
CA ILE A 180 -21.82 3.54 -2.32
C ILE A 180 -23.34 3.48 -2.43
N GLU A 181 -24.06 3.51 -1.32
CA GLU A 181 -25.52 3.38 -1.30
C GLU A 181 -26.22 4.52 -2.06
N PRO A 182 -25.95 5.81 -1.78
CA PRO A 182 -26.74 6.91 -2.34
C PRO A 182 -26.39 7.26 -3.79
N VAL A 183 -25.21 6.89 -4.28
CA VAL A 183 -24.74 7.35 -5.60
C VAL A 183 -25.55 6.71 -6.74
N GLY A 184 -25.98 7.55 -7.67
CA GLY A 184 -26.59 7.14 -8.93
C GLY A 184 -25.54 6.92 -10.02
N ARG A 185 -25.95 6.26 -11.10
CA ARG A 185 -25.09 6.14 -12.29
C ARG A 185 -25.00 7.50 -12.99
N ASP A 186 -23.79 7.94 -13.23
CA ASP A 186 -23.44 9.10 -14.04
C ASP A 186 -23.45 8.72 -15.53
N SER A 187 -24.08 9.56 -16.35
CA SER A 187 -24.20 9.36 -17.79
C SER A 187 -23.51 10.44 -18.61
N ASP A 188 -22.91 11.44 -17.98
CA ASP A 188 -22.15 12.47 -18.69
C ASP A 188 -20.78 11.92 -19.14
N PRO A 189 -20.50 11.81 -20.45
CA PRO A 189 -19.24 11.25 -20.93
C PRO A 189 -18.01 12.02 -20.46
N VAL A 190 -18.13 13.34 -20.21
CA VAL A 190 -16.99 14.17 -19.79
C VAL A 190 -16.61 13.86 -18.34
N SER A 191 -17.59 13.79 -17.44
CA SER A 191 -17.33 13.43 -16.04
C SER A 191 -16.84 11.98 -15.90
N VAL A 192 -17.43 11.05 -16.66
CA VAL A 192 -17.01 9.64 -16.65
C VAL A 192 -15.57 9.47 -17.15
N GLU A 193 -15.16 10.17 -18.21
CA GLU A 193 -13.79 10.11 -18.70
C GLU A 193 -12.80 10.76 -17.71
N SER A 194 -13.17 11.91 -17.12
CA SER A 194 -12.34 12.53 -16.08
C SER A 194 -12.16 11.63 -14.85
N ARG A 195 -13.21 10.90 -14.46
CA ARG A 195 -13.16 9.89 -13.38
C ARG A 195 -12.25 8.72 -13.75
N ARG A 196 -12.33 8.24 -15.00
CA ARG A 196 -11.42 7.22 -15.55
C ARG A 196 -9.97 7.65 -15.42
N GLU A 197 -9.61 8.85 -15.86
CA GLU A 197 -8.24 9.38 -15.76
C GLU A 197 -7.77 9.45 -14.31
N THR A 198 -8.63 9.94 -13.41
CA THR A 198 -8.33 10.05 -11.96
C THR A 198 -8.05 8.68 -11.34
N ILE A 199 -8.89 7.67 -11.61
CA ILE A 199 -8.69 6.30 -11.08
C ILE A 199 -7.45 5.65 -11.68
N LEU A 200 -7.17 5.87 -12.98
CA LEU A 200 -5.96 5.34 -13.60
C LEU A 200 -4.69 5.95 -12.99
N GLU A 201 -4.69 7.26 -12.72
CA GLU A 201 -3.56 7.92 -12.07
C GLU A 201 -3.38 7.45 -10.62
N LEU A 202 -4.47 7.26 -9.89
CA LEU A 202 -4.43 6.65 -8.56
C LEU A 202 -3.78 5.25 -8.60
N LYS A 203 -4.18 4.39 -9.53
CA LYS A 203 -3.59 3.05 -9.69
C LYS A 203 -2.10 3.11 -9.99
N LYS A 204 -1.67 4.03 -10.87
CA LYS A 204 -0.25 4.24 -11.20
C LYS A 204 0.55 4.65 -9.96
N GLU A 205 0.09 5.66 -9.23
CA GLU A 205 0.80 6.19 -8.06
C GLU A 205 0.87 5.17 -6.92
N ILE A 206 -0.19 4.40 -6.67
CA ILE A 206 -0.13 3.29 -5.70
C ILE A 206 0.86 2.24 -6.18
N PHE A 207 0.77 1.77 -7.44
CA PHE A 207 1.65 0.72 -7.94
C PHE A 207 3.14 1.12 -7.85
N ARG A 208 3.48 2.35 -8.21
CA ARG A 208 4.85 2.88 -8.16
C ARG A 208 5.40 2.94 -6.74
N ASN A 209 4.55 3.24 -5.76
CA ASN A 209 5.01 3.58 -4.42
C ASN A 209 4.67 2.54 -3.34
N ASP A 210 3.84 1.53 -3.62
CA ASP A 210 3.45 0.56 -2.61
C ASP A 210 4.63 -0.36 -2.18
N PRO A 211 4.93 -0.48 -0.86
CA PRO A 211 6.01 -1.34 -0.35
C PRO A 211 5.87 -2.82 -0.62
N ALA A 212 4.66 -3.33 -0.85
CA ALA A 212 4.37 -4.74 -0.92
C ALA A 212 5.01 -5.37 -2.16
N PHE A 213 4.99 -4.70 -3.32
CA PHE A 213 5.48 -5.29 -4.57
C PHE A 213 6.96 -5.65 -4.53
N PRO A 214 7.90 -4.76 -4.14
CA PRO A 214 9.31 -5.16 -4.01
C PRO A 214 9.53 -6.28 -2.98
N VAL A 215 8.65 -6.39 -1.97
CA VAL A 215 8.71 -7.47 -0.99
C VAL A 215 8.18 -8.78 -1.58
N PHE A 216 7.09 -8.75 -2.34
CA PHE A 216 6.54 -9.91 -3.03
C PHE A 216 7.46 -10.42 -4.14
N THR A 217 8.07 -9.55 -4.96
CA THR A 217 9.07 -9.95 -5.95
C THR A 217 10.23 -10.72 -5.30
N ARG A 218 10.74 -10.26 -4.16
CA ARG A 218 11.80 -10.98 -3.42
C ARG A 218 11.32 -12.30 -2.81
N ALA A 219 10.05 -12.36 -2.42
CA ALA A 219 9.48 -13.51 -1.73
C ALA A 219 9.10 -14.64 -2.69
N PHE A 220 8.42 -14.30 -3.79
CA PHE A 220 7.73 -15.20 -4.71
C PHE A 220 8.25 -15.12 -6.16
N GLY A 221 9.13 -14.18 -6.48
CA GLY A 221 9.63 -13.94 -7.84
C GLY A 221 8.82 -12.90 -8.60
N GLU A 222 9.41 -12.36 -9.66
CA GLU A 222 8.83 -11.27 -10.48
C GLU A 222 7.53 -11.69 -11.15
N THR A 223 7.48 -12.86 -11.79
CA THR A 223 6.27 -13.35 -12.47
C THR A 223 5.08 -13.41 -11.51
N MET A 224 5.27 -13.94 -10.31
CA MET A 224 4.19 -14.00 -9.32
C MET A 224 3.83 -12.60 -8.79
N SER A 225 4.81 -11.71 -8.61
CA SER A 225 4.53 -10.33 -8.23
C SER A 225 3.71 -9.60 -9.28
N ASN A 226 3.95 -9.84 -10.57
CA ASN A 226 3.16 -9.26 -11.67
C ASN A 226 1.72 -9.80 -11.68
N VAL A 227 1.52 -11.08 -11.35
CA VAL A 227 0.17 -11.66 -11.18
C VAL A 227 -0.57 -10.98 -10.03
N LEU A 228 0.08 -10.77 -8.88
CA LEU A 228 -0.51 -10.06 -7.75
C LEU A 228 -0.78 -8.57 -8.08
N ALA A 229 0.05 -7.96 -8.93
CA ALA A 229 -0.18 -6.60 -9.40
C ALA A 229 -1.37 -6.50 -10.38
N GLU A 230 -1.57 -7.48 -11.25
CA GLU A 230 -2.79 -7.56 -12.07
C GLU A 230 -4.01 -7.71 -11.17
N ALA A 231 -3.97 -8.60 -10.18
CA ALA A 231 -5.08 -8.77 -9.23
C ALA A 231 -5.48 -7.44 -8.58
N ALA A 232 -4.49 -6.63 -8.20
CA ALA A 232 -4.68 -5.30 -7.61
C ALA A 232 -5.17 -4.23 -8.61
N PHE A 233 -4.54 -4.12 -9.78
CA PHE A 233 -4.65 -2.93 -10.64
C PHE A 233 -5.24 -3.19 -12.02
N GLY A 234 -5.71 -4.41 -12.31
CA GLY A 234 -6.51 -4.71 -13.49
C GLY A 234 -7.89 -4.04 -13.45
N GLY A 235 -8.84 -4.60 -14.20
CA GLY A 235 -10.20 -4.05 -14.31
C GLY A 235 -10.27 -2.86 -15.27
N ASP A 236 -11.22 -1.97 -15.04
CA ASP A 236 -11.50 -0.83 -15.90
C ASP A 236 -11.57 0.50 -15.10
N PRO A 237 -10.63 1.45 -15.30
CA PRO A 237 -9.43 1.37 -16.14
C PRO A 237 -8.39 0.39 -15.57
N GLY A 238 -7.80 -0.45 -16.42
CA GLY A 238 -6.72 -1.35 -16.04
C GLY A 238 -5.35 -0.67 -16.17
N LEU A 239 -4.46 -0.92 -15.21
CA LEU A 239 -3.07 -0.50 -15.28
C LEU A 239 -2.26 -1.51 -16.09
N SER A 240 -1.60 -1.05 -17.15
CA SER A 240 -0.54 -1.83 -17.79
C SER A 240 0.71 -1.80 -16.90
N ILE A 241 1.01 -2.92 -16.25
CA ILE A 241 2.17 -3.06 -15.36
C ILE A 241 3.48 -2.72 -16.09
N ALA A 242 3.60 -3.12 -17.36
CA ALA A 242 4.79 -2.84 -18.17
C ALA A 242 5.00 -1.33 -18.44
N GLU A 243 3.92 -0.58 -18.60
CA GLU A 243 3.96 0.87 -18.87
C GLU A 243 4.11 1.69 -17.57
N ALA A 244 3.64 1.15 -16.45
CA ALA A 244 3.67 1.82 -15.15
C ALA A 244 5.06 1.83 -14.48
N ILE A 245 5.93 0.89 -14.87
CA ILE A 245 7.32 0.84 -14.42
C ILE A 245 8.10 1.92 -15.16
N GLU A 246 8.36 3.04 -14.48
CA GLU A 246 9.32 4.01 -15.00
C GLU A 246 10.73 3.39 -15.01
N PRO A 247 11.49 3.54 -16.11
CA PRO A 247 12.87 3.08 -16.13
C PRO A 247 13.63 3.81 -15.02
N PRO A 248 14.49 3.11 -14.26
CA PRO A 248 15.30 3.77 -13.26
C PRO A 248 16.12 4.88 -13.94
N PRO A 249 16.34 6.01 -13.25
CA PRO A 249 17.24 7.04 -13.76
C PRO A 249 18.60 6.41 -14.10
N PRO A 250 19.30 6.86 -15.15
CA PRO A 250 20.54 6.22 -15.59
C PRO A 250 21.53 6.02 -14.44
N PRO A 251 22.25 4.88 -14.36
CA PRO A 251 23.19 4.64 -13.27
C PRO A 251 24.22 5.78 -13.16
N GLY A 252 24.41 6.31 -11.96
CA GLY A 252 25.32 7.43 -11.68
C GLY A 252 24.77 8.82 -12.04
N SER A 253 23.50 8.92 -12.45
CA SER A 253 22.88 10.21 -12.78
C SER A 253 22.44 11.02 -11.56
N TRP A 254 22.43 10.43 -10.36
CA TRP A 254 22.03 11.14 -9.15
C TRP A 254 23.07 12.18 -8.74
N PHE A 255 22.62 13.43 -8.66
CA PHE A 255 23.44 14.55 -8.20
C PHE A 255 22.62 15.48 -7.30
N ASN A 256 23.14 15.79 -6.11
CA ASN A 256 22.58 16.81 -5.23
C ASN A 256 23.31 18.13 -5.45
N LYS A 257 22.70 19.03 -6.23
CA LYS A 257 23.27 20.36 -6.56
C LYS A 257 23.53 21.23 -5.33
N LYS A 258 22.71 21.11 -4.27
CA LYS A 258 22.85 21.94 -3.06
C LYS A 258 24.06 21.52 -2.22
N LEU A 259 24.35 20.23 -2.18
CA LEU A 259 25.47 19.68 -1.41
C LEU A 259 26.73 19.45 -2.25
N GLY A 260 26.64 19.52 -3.58
CA GLY A 260 27.75 19.22 -4.49
C GLY A 260 28.13 17.73 -4.49
N ILE A 261 27.18 16.84 -4.23
CA ILE A 261 27.42 15.40 -4.03
C ILE A 261 26.84 14.60 -5.19
N GLY A 262 27.69 13.84 -5.88
CA GLY A 262 27.30 12.86 -6.88
C GLY A 262 27.15 11.45 -6.32
N TRP A 263 26.65 10.53 -7.13
CA TRP A 263 26.48 9.12 -6.77
C TRP A 263 27.18 8.20 -7.77
N ASN A 264 27.82 7.15 -7.27
CA ASN A 264 28.23 6.03 -8.12
C ASN A 264 27.01 5.23 -8.60
N ALA A 265 27.15 4.63 -9.78
CA ALA A 265 26.18 3.69 -10.35
C ALA A 265 25.78 2.61 -9.34
N ASP A 266 26.75 1.86 -8.81
CA ASP A 266 26.49 0.77 -7.85
C ASP A 266 25.83 1.26 -6.55
N ALA A 267 26.12 2.49 -6.12
CA ALA A 267 25.51 3.08 -4.94
C ALA A 267 24.05 3.45 -5.19
N GLN A 268 23.76 4.01 -6.37
CA GLN A 268 22.41 4.33 -6.81
C GLN A 268 21.58 3.05 -6.97
N ASP A 269 22.13 2.01 -7.59
CA ASP A 269 21.46 0.72 -7.78
C ASP A 269 21.11 0.06 -6.44
N ARG A 270 22.02 0.13 -5.46
CA ARG A 270 21.77 -0.38 -4.11
C ARG A 270 20.59 0.31 -3.43
N VAL A 271 20.40 1.62 -3.66
CA VAL A 271 19.22 2.36 -3.16
C VAL A 271 17.97 2.01 -3.96
N HIS A 272 18.08 1.72 -5.25
CA HIS A 272 16.95 1.24 -6.06
C HIS A 272 16.40 -0.11 -5.59
N GLU A 273 17.17 -0.92 -4.86
CA GLU A 273 16.64 -2.12 -4.19
C GLU A 273 15.65 -1.81 -3.05
N ALA A 274 15.69 -0.60 -2.50
CA ALA A 274 14.71 -0.15 -1.52
C ALA A 274 13.38 0.23 -2.20
N PRO A 275 12.24 0.08 -1.52
CA PRO A 275 10.96 0.57 -2.04
C PRO A 275 10.99 2.07 -2.36
N VAL A 276 10.36 2.48 -3.47
CA VAL A 276 10.42 3.84 -4.04
C VAL A 276 10.19 4.92 -2.99
N PHE A 277 9.16 4.79 -2.15
CA PHE A 277 8.81 5.78 -1.12
C PHE A 277 9.88 5.98 -0.03
N ILE A 278 10.72 4.99 0.26
CA ILE A 278 11.81 5.13 1.24
C ILE A 278 13.08 5.69 0.56
N ARG A 279 13.21 5.58 -0.77
CA ARG A 279 14.42 6.02 -1.50
C ARG A 279 14.75 7.50 -1.24
N PRO A 280 13.80 8.47 -1.25
CA PRO A 280 14.11 9.85 -0.90
C PRO A 280 14.68 10.02 0.51
N MET A 281 14.12 9.28 1.49
CA MET A 281 14.60 9.30 2.87
C MET A 281 16.01 8.71 2.97
N ILE A 282 16.24 7.53 2.39
CA ILE A 282 17.56 6.86 2.33
C ILE A 282 18.59 7.78 1.67
N ARG A 283 18.24 8.35 0.52
CA ARG A 283 19.10 9.28 -0.23
C ARG A 283 19.47 10.48 0.63
N ARG A 284 18.49 11.14 1.29
CA ARG A 284 18.74 12.29 2.18
C ARG A 284 19.65 11.93 3.36
N ILE A 285 19.45 10.75 3.96
CA ILE A 285 20.29 10.26 5.05
C ILE A 285 21.73 10.07 4.57
N ILE A 286 21.93 9.39 3.45
CA ILE A 286 23.25 9.07 2.90
C ILE A 286 23.98 10.34 2.45
N GLU A 287 23.28 11.25 1.75
CA GLU A 287 23.85 12.54 1.33
C GLU A 287 24.25 13.41 2.53
N LYS A 288 23.47 13.37 3.63
CA LYS A 288 23.82 14.06 4.87
C LYS A 288 25.09 13.47 5.50
N GLU A 289 25.23 12.14 5.52
CA GLU A 289 26.46 11.50 6.04
C GLU A 289 27.66 11.77 5.12
N ALA A 290 27.50 11.69 3.79
CA ALA A 290 28.53 12.06 2.82
C ALA A 290 29.02 13.50 3.03
N SER A 291 28.08 14.44 3.20
CA SER A 291 28.39 15.85 3.46
C SER A 291 29.16 16.04 4.77
N LYS A 292 28.78 15.34 5.85
CA LYS A 292 29.52 15.38 7.12
C LYS A 292 30.94 14.84 7.01
N GLU A 293 31.15 13.85 6.16
CA GLU A 293 32.45 13.22 5.92
C GLU A 293 33.28 13.93 4.84
N GLY A 294 32.79 15.04 4.28
CA GLY A 294 33.48 15.79 3.23
C GLY A 294 33.57 15.04 1.90
N MET A 295 32.71 14.05 1.67
CA MET A 295 32.69 13.26 0.45
C MET A 295 31.89 13.97 -0.64
N SER A 296 32.48 14.10 -1.84
CA SER A 296 31.79 14.62 -3.04
C SER A 296 31.09 13.53 -3.86
N LEU A 297 31.29 12.25 -3.51
CA LEU A 297 30.79 11.11 -4.26
C LEU A 297 30.33 9.99 -3.30
N VAL A 298 29.06 9.60 -3.41
CA VAL A 298 28.50 8.48 -2.64
C VAL A 298 28.90 7.15 -3.28
N THR A 299 29.59 6.31 -2.50
CA THR A 299 29.99 4.95 -2.88
C THR A 299 29.07 3.90 -2.27
N VAL A 300 29.07 2.68 -2.83
CA VAL A 300 28.27 1.56 -2.31
C VAL A 300 28.65 1.23 -0.86
N ASP A 301 29.92 1.39 -0.48
CA ASP A 301 30.38 1.19 0.89
C ASP A 301 29.73 2.16 1.88
N LEU A 302 29.57 3.43 1.48
CA LEU A 302 28.87 4.42 2.29
C LEU A 302 27.39 4.03 2.47
N VAL A 303 26.74 3.57 1.40
CA VAL A 303 25.34 3.09 1.45
C VAL A 303 25.23 1.94 2.45
N VAL A 304 26.06 0.90 2.32
CA VAL A 304 26.05 -0.28 3.19
C VAL A 304 26.35 0.09 4.65
N ARG A 305 27.27 1.03 4.89
CA ARG A 305 27.59 1.51 6.24
C ARG A 305 26.40 2.25 6.86
N CYS A 306 25.73 3.11 6.10
CA CYS A 306 24.51 3.79 6.55
C CYS A 306 23.41 2.77 6.87
N GLU A 307 23.16 1.79 6.00
CA GLU A 307 22.18 0.73 6.26
C GLU A 307 22.45 -0.02 7.57
N LYS A 308 23.71 -0.37 7.85
CA LYS A 308 24.10 -1.03 9.11
C LYS A 308 23.87 -0.13 10.32
N LYS A 309 24.25 1.14 10.23
CA LYS A 309 24.08 2.14 11.31
C LYS A 309 22.60 2.34 11.67
N TYR A 310 21.73 2.44 10.69
CA TYR A 310 20.29 2.66 10.92
C TYR A 310 19.51 1.37 11.22
N ARG A 311 20.01 0.18 10.85
CA ARG A 311 19.44 -1.09 11.31
C ARG A 311 19.87 -1.45 12.74
N GLY A 312 21.07 -1.07 13.16
CA GLY A 312 21.62 -1.36 14.49
C GLY A 312 21.19 -0.39 15.61
N GLY A 313 20.63 0.77 15.27
CA GLY A 313 20.13 1.75 16.25
C GLY A 313 18.68 1.54 16.69
N VAL A 314 18.08 0.39 16.36
CA VAL A 314 16.66 0.07 16.63
C VAL A 314 16.51 -0.88 17.85
N ASP A 315 17.61 -1.16 18.55
CA ASP A 315 17.66 -1.94 19.80
C ASP A 315 18.11 -1.08 21.01
N GLY A 316 17.85 0.23 20.97
CA GLY A 316 18.10 1.17 22.08
C GLY A 316 16.82 1.80 22.59
#